data_AF-A0A5D2PQD8-F1
#
_entry.id   AF-A0A5D2PQD8-F1
#
_cell.length_a   1.000
_cell.length_b   1.000
_cell.length_c   1.000
_cell.angle_alpha   90.00
_cell.angle_beta   90.00
_cell.angle_gamma   90.00
#
_symmetry.space_group_name_H-M   'P 1'
#
loop_
_entity.id
_entity.type
_entity.pdbx_description
1 polymer ?
#
loop_
_entity_poly.entity_id
_entity_poly.type
_entity_poly.pdbx_seq_one_letter_code
_entity_poly.pdbx_strand_id
1 'polypeptide(L)' 'MNWKTYESLFIEIGSLIVFLWCVNKVLRPWSLQTIFTEIEITMFKVGTVVFSLADKNGNDMTFSLVMVGVNRVQMFKAWW' A
#
# COMPACT_ATOMS: atom_id res chain seq x y z
N MET A 1 -27.67 18.58 -4.02
CA MET A 1 -26.63 18.36 -2.98
C MET A 1 -25.34 17.99 -3.70
N ASN A 2 -24.34 18.88 -3.70
CA ASN A 2 -23.01 18.59 -4.25
C ASN A 2 -22.20 17.83 -3.19
N TRP A 3 -22.30 16.50 -3.17
CA TRP A 3 -21.39 15.68 -2.38
C TRP A 3 -20.08 15.59 -3.17
N LYS A 4 -19.21 16.59 -3.05
CA LYS A 4 -17.79 16.40 -3.40
C LYS A 4 -17.20 15.56 -2.29
N THR A 5 -17.26 14.24 -2.43
CA THR A 5 -16.49 13.37 -1.57
C THR A 5 -15.03 13.49 -2.02
N TYR A 6 -14.26 14.31 -1.32
CA TYR A 6 -12.79 14.21 -1.38
C TYR A 6 -12.42 12.94 -0.59
N GLU A 7 -12.72 11.78 -1.16
CA GLU A 7 -12.48 10.49 -0.49
C GLU A 7 -10.98 10.28 -0.43
N SER A 8 -10.46 10.27 0.79
CA SER A 8 -9.07 9.90 1.02
C SER A 8 -8.97 8.39 0.94
N LEU A 9 -7.98 7.88 0.20
CA LEU A 9 -7.67 6.46 0.20
C LEU A 9 -6.87 6.13 1.46
N PHE A 10 -7.43 5.28 2.33
CA PHE A 10 -6.73 4.76 3.50
C PHE A 10 -6.03 3.46 3.14
N ILE A 11 -4.73 3.38 3.42
CA ILE A 11 -3.90 2.20 3.17
C ILE A 11 -3.33 1.72 4.51
N GLU A 12 -3.80 0.55 4.94
CA GLU A 12 -3.30 -0.13 6.12
C GLU A 12 -2.06 -0.97 5.80
N ILE A 13 -1.02 -0.83 6.61
CA ILE A 13 0.27 -1.50 6.41
C ILE A 13 0.58 -2.37 7.62
N GLY A 14 0.77 -3.67 7.40
CA GLY A 14 1.14 -4.61 8.47
C GLY A 14 2.62 -4.60 8.87
N SER A 15 3.49 -3.93 8.11
CA SER A 15 4.92 -3.83 8.39
C SER A 15 5.32 -2.44 8.88
N LEU A 16 5.85 -2.35 10.10
CA LEU A 16 6.35 -1.10 10.68
C LEU A 16 7.44 -0.47 9.79
N ILE A 17 8.35 -1.28 9.24
CA ILE A 17 9.44 -0.78 8.39
C ILE A 17 8.87 -0.14 7.11
N VAL A 18 7.92 -0.81 6.46
CA VAL A 18 7.29 -0.28 5.23
C VAL A 18 6.48 0.97 5.55
N PHE A 19 5.76 0.99 6.66
CA PHE A 19 5.04 2.18 7.13
C PHE A 19 6.00 3.36 7.30
N LEU A 20 7.14 3.16 7.96
CA LEU A 20 8.17 4.18 8.14
C LEU A 20 8.72 4.69 6.79
N TRP A 21 8.91 3.81 5.81
CA TRP A 21 9.30 4.22 4.45
C TRP A 21 8.23 5.06 3.75
N CYS A 22 6.95 4.76 3.97
CA CYS A 22 5.84 5.53 3.40
C CYS A 22 5.79 6.95 3.98
N VAL A 23 5.88 7.10 5.30
CA VAL A 23 5.74 8.41 5.98
C VAL A 23 7.03 9.22 6.04
N ASN A 24 8.20 8.59 5.89
CA ASN A 24 9.51 9.26 5.91
C ASN A 24 10.39 8.82 4.73
N LYS A 25 10.52 9.72 3.74
CA LYS A 25 11.28 9.46 2.51
C LYS A 25 12.76 9.18 2.75
N VAL A 26 13.35 9.70 3.83
CA VAL A 26 14.78 9.53 4.15
C VAL A 26 15.13 8.09 4.51
N LEU A 27 14.15 7.33 5.03
CA LEU A 27 14.35 5.94 5.45
C LEU A 27 14.25 4.95 4.29
N ARG A 28 13.90 5.41 3.08
CA ARG A 28 13.65 4.55 1.94
C ARG A 28 14.95 3.95 1.40
N PRO A 29 14.99 2.64 1.12
CA PRO A 29 16.12 2.03 0.44
C PRO A 29 16.29 2.61 -0.96
N TRP A 30 17.51 3.02 -1.31
CA TRP A 30 17.83 3.54 -2.65
C TRP A 30 17.50 2.55 -3.77
N SER A 31 17.67 1.24 -3.50
CA SER A 31 17.36 0.17 -4.46
C SER A 31 15.88 0.12 -4.86
N LEU A 32 14.97 0.73 -4.09
CA LEU A 32 13.53 0.74 -4.35
C LEU A 32 13.04 2.10 -4.90
N GLN A 33 13.95 3.00 -5.29
CA GLN A 33 13.61 4.36 -5.72
C GLN A 33 12.58 4.40 -6.86
N THR A 34 12.71 3.52 -7.86
CA THR A 34 11.77 3.43 -8.98
C THR A 34 10.35 3.12 -8.51
N ILE A 35 10.21 2.14 -7.61
CA ILE A 35 8.92 1.72 -7.05
C ILE A 35 8.28 2.88 -6.27
N PHE A 36 9.04 3.56 -5.42
CA PHE A 36 8.50 4.72 -4.68
C PHE A 36 8.10 5.88 -5.59
N THR A 37 8.83 6.08 -6.69
CA THR A 37 8.47 7.10 -7.68
C THR A 37 7.13 6.77 -8.36
N GLU A 38 6.91 5.51 -8.73
CA GLU A 38 5.64 5.04 -9.31
C GLU A 38 4.47 5.18 -8.32
N ILE A 39 4.69 4.84 -7.05
CA ILE A 39 3.70 5.02 -5.98
C ILE A 39 3.32 6.50 -5.86
N GLU A 40 4.29 7.41 -5.82
CA GLU A 40 4.02 8.85 -5.70
C GLU A 40 3.27 9.43 -6.89
N ILE A 41 3.63 9.03 -8.12
CA ILE A 41 2.88 9.38 -9.34
C ILE A 41 1.45 8.88 -9.24
N THR A 42 1.25 7.67 -8.72
CA THR A 42 -0.09 7.08 -8.57
C THR A 42 -0.90 7.80 -7.49
N MET A 43 -0.30 8.11 -6.34
CA MET A 43 -0.93 8.90 -5.28
C MET A 43 -1.38 10.27 -5.80
N PHE A 44 -0.55 10.94 -6.62
CA PHE A 44 -0.92 12.21 -7.23
C PHE A 44 -2.18 12.11 -8.10
N LYS A 45 -2.40 10.98 -8.77
CA LYS A 45 -3.61 10.72 -9.58
C LYS A 45 -4.83 10.39 -8.72
N VAL A 46 -4.64 9.66 -7.62
CA VAL A 46 -5.72 9.21 -6.72
C VAL A 46 -6.20 10.34 -5.79
N GLY A 47 -5.34 11.30 -5.47
CA GLY A 47 -5.66 12.41 -4.58
C GLY A 47 -5.08 12.19 -3.17
N THR A 48 -5.89 12.40 -2.14
CA THR A 48 -5.42 12.25 -0.75
C THR A 48 -5.26 10.77 -0.41
N VAL A 49 -4.06 10.38 0.02
CA VAL A 49 -3.76 9.03 0.49
C VAL A 49 -3.24 9.11 1.91
N VAL A 50 -3.79 8.30 2.81
CA VAL A 50 -3.42 8.24 4.23
C VAL A 50 -2.92 6.84 4.55
N PHE A 51 -1.72 6.76 5.12
CA PHE A 51 -1.15 5.49 5.59
C PHE A 51 -1.43 5.31 7.08
N SER A 52 -1.82 4.10 7.47
CA SER A 52 -1.95 3.68 8.87
C SER A 52 -1.20 2.38 9.09
N LEU A 53 -0.71 2.17 10.32
CA LEU A 53 -0.19 0.87 10.72
C LEU A 53 -1.39 -0.02 11.08
N ALA A 54 -1.45 -1.23 10.53
CA ALA A 54 -2.52 -2.16 10.84
C ALA A 54 -2.40 -2.62 12.31
N ASP A 55 -3.53 -2.71 12.99
CA ASP A 55 -3.62 -3.35 14.30
C ASP A 55 -3.28 -4.85 14.20
N LYS A 56 -3.08 -5.49 15.35
CA LYS A 56 -2.83 -6.94 15.42
C LYS A 56 -3.95 -7.68 14.66
N ASN A 57 -3.58 -8.45 13.65
CA ASN A 57 -4.44 -9.20 12.74
C ASN A 57 -5.27 -8.37 11.74
N GLY A 58 -5.13 -7.04 11.70
CA GLY A 58 -5.85 -6.18 10.75
C GLY A 58 -5.53 -6.48 9.29
N ASN A 59 -4.37 -7.09 9.03
CA ASN A 59 -3.90 -7.41 7.69
C ASN A 59 -3.86 -8.93 7.38
N ASP A 60 -4.55 -9.76 8.17
CA ASP A 60 -4.50 -11.23 8.04
C ASP A 60 -5.05 -11.73 6.69
N MET A 61 -6.08 -11.05 6.15
CA MET A 61 -6.61 -11.37 4.83
C MET A 61 -5.55 -11.13 3.75
N THR A 62 -4.89 -9.97 3.77
CA THR A 62 -3.80 -9.65 2.83
C THR A 62 -2.65 -10.63 2.97
N PHE A 63 -2.25 -10.99 4.20
CA PHE A 63 -1.21 -11.99 4.44
C PHE A 63 -1.59 -13.36 3.84
N SER A 64 -2.83 -13.80 4.06
CA SER A 64 -3.35 -15.06 3.50
C SER A 64 -3.33 -15.03 1.97
N LEU A 65 -3.74 -13.92 1.35
CA LEU A 65 -3.70 -13.74 -0.11
C LEU A 65 -2.26 -13.76 -0.65
N VAL A 66 -1.33 -13.09 0.03
CA VAL A 66 0.10 -13.12 -0.32
C VAL A 66 0.64 -14.54 -0.24
N MET A 67 0.35 -15.29 0.83
CA MET A 67 0.81 -16.69 0.97
C MET A 67 0.24 -17.59 -0.12
N VAL A 68 -1.03 -17.43 -0.49
CA VAL A 68 -1.62 -18.14 -1.64
C VAL A 68 -0.91 -17.76 -2.94
N GLY A 69 -0.53 -16.50 -3.13
CA GLY A 69 0.22 -16.03 -4.29
C GLY A 69 1.64 -16.58 -4.37
N VAL A 70 2.40 -16.54 -3.26
CA VAL A 70 3.78 -17.03 -3.16
C VAL A 70 3.86 -18.53 -3.43
N ASN A 71 2.86 -19.29 -2.96
CA ASN A 71 2.81 -20.74 -3.14
C ASN A 71 2.36 -21.18 -4.54
N ARG A 72 1.99 -20.24 -5.43
CA ARG A 72 1.61 -20.55 -6.81
C ARG A 72 2.80 -20.38 -7.75
N VAL A 73 2.96 -21.33 -8.68
CA VAL A 73 4.00 -21.31 -9.72
C VAL A 73 3.73 -20.21 -10.77
N GLN A 74 2.48 -19.73 -10.87
CA GLN A 74 2.07 -18.68 -11.81
C GLN A 74 1.43 -17.51 -11.04
N MET A 75 1.72 -16.28 -11.49
CA MET A 75 1.28 -15.04 -10.84
C MET A 75 -0.25 -14.93 -10.87
N PHE A 76 -0.89 -14.86 -9.70
CA PHE A 76 -2.33 -14.62 -9.61
C PHE A 76 -2.62 -13.15 -9.94
N LYS A 77 -3.41 -12.92 -10.99
CA LYS A 77 -3.94 -11.61 -11.32
C LYS A 77 -5.34 -11.51 -10.70
N ALA A 78 -5.43 -10.87 -9.55
CA ALA A 78 -6.72 -10.52 -8.99
C ALA A 78 -7.35 -9.46 -9.92
N TRP A 79 -8.49 -9.79 -10.52
CA TRP A 79 -9.35 -8.84 -11.20
C TRP A 79 -10.47 -8.44 -10.24
N TRP A 80 -10.57 -7.14 -9.99
CA TRP A 80 -11.70 -6.47 -9.34
C TRP A 80 -12.25 -5.44 -10.32
#